data_AF-A0A1A8NZZ2-F1
#
_entry.id   AF-A0A1A8NZZ2-F1
#
_cell.length_a   1.000
_cell.length_b   1.000
_cell.length_c   1.000
_cell.angle_alpha   90.00
_cell.angle_beta   90.00
_cell.angle_gamma   90.00
#
_symmetry.space_group_name_H-M   'P 1'
#
loop_
_entity.id
_entity.type
_entity.pdbx_description
1 polymer ?
#
loop_
_entity_poly.entity_id
_entity_poly.type
_entity_poly.pdbx_seq_one_letter_code
_entity_poly.pdbx_strand_id
1 'polypeptide(L)'
;GKTYGAELLKDLLKLLPDAEEIKKLQAFKGDPDKLTLVDSFMHLLIQVPRFEVRIEAMVLREEFFPCCAAMGHDIDIIRAATKELMNCEELHAILHLVLQAGNIMNAGGYAGNAVGFKLSSLLSLADTKANKP
;
A
#
# COMPACT_ATOMS: atom_id res chain seq x y z
N GLY A 1 -1.87 17.03 -24.38
CA GLY A 1 -0.95 16.06 -25.00
C GLY A 1 -1.35 14.66 -24.55
N LYS A 2 -1.06 13.63 -25.35
CA LYS A 2 -1.29 12.23 -24.94
C LYS A 2 -0.41 11.91 -23.71
N THR A 3 -0.95 11.17 -22.76
CA THR A 3 -0.20 10.63 -21.61
C THR A 3 0.52 9.34 -22.01
N TYR A 4 1.70 9.10 -21.45
CA TYR A 4 2.56 7.97 -21.81
C TYR A 4 2.31 6.72 -20.92
N GLY A 5 1.54 6.86 -19.83
CA GLY A 5 1.30 5.82 -18.84
C GLY A 5 2.47 5.67 -17.84
N ALA A 6 2.15 5.40 -16.57
CA ALA A 6 3.16 5.29 -15.51
C ALA A 6 4.16 4.15 -15.77
N GLU A 7 3.68 2.99 -16.22
CA GLU A 7 4.53 1.81 -16.44
C GLU A 7 5.57 2.03 -17.53
N LEU A 8 5.19 2.61 -18.67
CA LEU A 8 6.13 2.93 -19.75
C LEU A 8 7.20 3.92 -19.29
N LEU A 9 6.82 4.94 -18.50
CA LEU A 9 7.75 5.92 -17.97
C LEU A 9 8.72 5.32 -16.95
N LYS A 10 8.24 4.40 -16.09
CA LYS A 10 9.10 3.64 -15.16
C LYS A 10 10.05 2.72 -15.90
N ASP A 11 9.60 2.07 -16.97
CA ASP A 11 10.47 1.24 -17.80
C ASP A 11 11.53 2.09 -18.50
N LEU A 12 11.17 3.28 -18.99
CA LEU A 12 12.15 4.23 -19.51
C LEU A 12 13.19 4.64 -18.44
N LEU A 13 12.77 4.89 -17.19
CA LEU A 13 13.71 5.19 -16.09
C LEU A 13 14.75 4.07 -15.88
N LYS A 14 14.36 2.80 -16.02
CA LYS A 14 15.26 1.64 -15.90
C LYS A 14 16.23 1.52 -17.08
N LEU A 15 15.91 2.13 -18.21
CA LEU A 15 16.66 2.06 -19.47
C LEU A 15 17.47 3.33 -19.74
N LEU A 16 17.53 4.27 -18.80
CA LEU A 16 18.29 5.50 -18.97
C LEU A 16 19.78 5.21 -19.12
N PRO A 17 20.48 5.98 -19.97
CA PRO A 17 21.91 5.76 -20.18
C PRO A 17 22.70 6.06 -18.92
N ASP A 18 23.74 5.29 -18.67
CA ASP A 18 24.66 5.53 -17.56
C ASP A 18 25.61 6.72 -17.84
N ALA A 19 26.41 7.11 -16.85
CA ALA A 19 27.31 8.26 -16.98
C ALA A 19 28.35 8.12 -18.11
N GLU A 20 28.79 6.90 -18.42
CA GLU A 20 29.75 6.65 -19.50
C GLU A 20 29.06 6.67 -20.87
N GLU A 21 27.85 6.12 -20.97
CA GLU A 21 27.00 6.20 -22.15
C GLU A 21 26.62 7.64 -22.48
N ILE A 22 26.24 8.43 -21.48
CA ILE A 22 25.96 9.86 -21.63
C ILE A 22 27.19 10.58 -22.21
N LYS A 23 28.40 10.36 -21.67
CA LYS A 23 29.62 10.98 -22.20
C LYS A 23 29.86 10.62 -23.68
N LYS A 24 29.67 9.35 -24.05
CA LYS A 24 29.81 8.89 -25.45
C LYS A 24 28.79 9.56 -26.36
N LEU A 25 27.53 9.61 -25.94
CA LEU A 25 26.44 10.24 -26.68
C LEU A 25 26.64 11.76 -26.82
N GLN A 26 27.21 12.43 -25.81
CA GLN A 26 27.57 13.85 -25.85
C GLN A 26 28.76 14.13 -26.76
N ALA A 27 29.72 13.21 -26.86
CA ALA A 27 30.88 13.34 -27.72
C ALA A 27 30.54 13.16 -29.22
N PHE A 28 29.39 12.55 -29.53
CA PHE A 28 28.92 12.38 -30.90
C PHE A 28 28.54 13.73 -31.53
N LYS A 29 29.24 14.09 -32.62
CA LYS A 29 29.01 15.32 -33.41
C LYS A 29 28.45 15.04 -34.81
N GLY A 30 28.06 13.81 -35.07
CA GLY A 30 27.47 13.41 -36.35
C GLY A 30 25.98 13.74 -36.43
N ASP A 31 25.37 13.33 -37.53
CA ASP A 31 23.93 13.41 -37.73
C ASP A 31 23.22 12.31 -36.90
N PRO A 32 22.32 12.66 -35.96
CA PRO A 32 21.58 11.69 -35.15
C PRO A 32 20.74 10.71 -35.98
N ASP A 33 20.34 11.06 -37.21
CA ASP A 33 19.57 10.18 -38.09
C ASP A 33 20.42 9.02 -38.66
N LYS A 34 21.74 9.09 -38.49
CA LYS A 34 22.68 8.02 -38.86
C LYS A 34 22.95 7.04 -37.72
N LEU A 35 22.46 7.34 -36.52
CA LEU A 35 22.52 6.44 -35.37
C LEU A 35 21.42 5.37 -35.47
N THR A 36 21.55 4.30 -34.70
CA THR A 36 20.43 3.36 -34.52
C THR A 36 19.24 4.10 -33.88
N LEU A 37 18.02 3.58 -34.02
CA LEU A 37 16.83 4.20 -33.42
C LEU A 37 17.00 4.44 -31.91
N VAL A 38 17.62 3.49 -31.21
CA VAL A 38 17.86 3.56 -29.77
C VAL A 38 18.87 4.65 -29.45
N ASP A 39 20.02 4.66 -30.13
CA ASP A 39 21.08 5.63 -29.90
C ASP A 39 20.63 7.06 -30.28
N SER A 40 19.85 7.20 -31.35
CA SER A 40 19.25 8.47 -31.77
C SER A 40 18.28 9.00 -30.72
N PHE A 41 17.39 8.12 -30.21
CA PHE A 41 16.48 8.47 -29.12
C PHE A 41 17.24 8.90 -27.86
N MET A 42 18.25 8.14 -27.42
CA MET A 42 19.03 8.47 -26.23
C MET A 42 19.83 9.76 -26.42
N HIS A 43 20.43 9.97 -27.61
CA HIS A 43 21.15 11.20 -27.94
C HIS A 43 20.24 12.43 -27.87
N LEU A 44 19.00 12.35 -28.36
CA LEU A 44 18.02 13.42 -28.24
C LEU A 44 17.53 13.61 -26.80
N LEU A 45 17.33 12.52 -26.06
CA LEU A 45 16.86 12.55 -24.68
C LEU A 45 17.83 13.30 -23.76
N ILE A 46 19.14 13.02 -23.87
CA ILE A 46 20.16 13.66 -23.01
C ILE A 46 20.34 15.16 -23.29
N GLN A 47 19.85 15.66 -24.43
CA GLN A 47 19.84 17.10 -24.72
C GLN A 47 18.73 17.83 -23.95
N VAL A 48 17.72 17.12 -23.45
CA VAL A 48 16.66 17.70 -22.63
C VAL A 48 17.23 18.03 -21.25
N PRO A 49 17.18 19.31 -20.81
CA PRO A 49 17.74 19.68 -19.52
C PRO A 49 17.04 18.97 -18.37
N ARG A 50 17.81 18.27 -17.53
CA ARG A 50 17.31 17.50 -16.37
C ARG A 50 16.28 16.44 -16.78
N PHE A 51 16.55 15.71 -17.88
CA PHE A 51 15.61 14.71 -18.42
C PHE A 51 15.20 13.65 -17.38
N GLU A 52 16.13 13.17 -16.55
CA GLU A 52 15.86 12.18 -15.50
C GLU A 52 14.75 12.66 -14.55
N VAL A 53 14.96 13.81 -13.90
CA VAL A 53 14.00 14.42 -12.98
C VAL A 53 12.66 14.74 -13.67
N ARG A 54 12.69 15.11 -14.95
CA ARG A 54 11.46 15.35 -15.71
C ARG A 54 10.67 14.06 -15.92
N ILE A 55 11.32 12.94 -16.21
CA ILE A 55 10.65 11.65 -16.36
C ILE A 55 10.10 11.20 -15.00
N GLU A 56 10.88 11.32 -13.92
CA GLU A 56 10.41 11.05 -12.55
C GLU A 56 9.17 11.87 -12.20
N ALA A 57 9.17 13.18 -12.53
CA ALA A 57 8.02 14.04 -12.32
C ALA A 57 6.82 13.65 -13.18
N MET A 58 7.04 13.13 -14.40
CA MET A 58 5.97 12.58 -15.21
C MET A 58 5.39 11.31 -14.59
N VAL A 59 6.22 10.40 -14.07
CA VAL A 59 5.76 9.21 -13.32
C VAL A 59 4.90 9.64 -12.14
N LEU A 60 5.42 10.55 -11.31
CA LEU A 60 4.70 11.07 -10.15
C LEU A 60 3.33 11.64 -10.55
N ARG A 61 3.27 12.42 -11.63
CA ARG A 61 2.01 12.99 -12.12
C ARG A 61 0.98 11.92 -12.49
N GLU A 62 1.40 10.84 -13.14
CA GLU A 62 0.49 9.76 -13.52
C GLU A 62 0.05 8.92 -12.31
N GLU A 63 0.91 8.75 -11.30
CA GLU A 63 0.63 7.89 -10.14
C GLU A 63 -0.04 8.60 -8.96
N PHE A 64 0.10 9.92 -8.86
CA PHE A 64 -0.33 10.68 -7.68
C PHE A 64 -1.82 10.47 -7.36
N PHE A 65 -2.71 10.75 -8.31
CA PHE A 65 -4.15 10.64 -8.08
C PHE A 65 -4.60 9.18 -7.85
N PRO A 66 -4.16 8.18 -8.63
CA PRO A 66 -4.43 6.79 -8.32
C PRO A 66 -3.99 6.36 -6.92
N CYS A 67 -2.79 6.77 -6.50
CA CYS A 67 -2.27 6.46 -5.17
C CYS A 67 -3.12 7.11 -4.07
N CYS A 68 -3.45 8.39 -4.19
CA CYS A 68 -4.34 9.08 -3.26
C CYS A 68 -5.73 8.45 -3.20
N ALA A 69 -6.29 8.02 -4.34
CA ALA A 69 -7.59 7.36 -4.39
C ALA A 69 -7.57 6.00 -3.68
N ALA A 70 -6.53 5.20 -3.90
CA ALA A 70 -6.35 3.92 -3.21
C ALA A 70 -6.22 4.12 -1.69
N MET A 71 -5.37 5.05 -1.25
CA MET A 71 -5.24 5.38 0.18
C MET A 71 -6.54 5.88 0.80
N GLY A 72 -7.29 6.74 0.08
CA GLY A 72 -8.59 7.23 0.54
C GLY A 72 -9.59 6.09 0.72
N HIS A 73 -9.62 5.15 -0.22
CA HIS A 73 -10.46 3.96 -0.13
C HIS A 73 -10.12 3.09 1.09
N ASP A 74 -8.84 2.81 1.33
CA ASP A 74 -8.41 2.00 2.48
C ASP A 74 -8.77 2.65 3.82
N ILE A 75 -8.61 3.97 3.92
CA ILE A 75 -9.02 4.75 5.10
C ILE A 75 -10.53 4.66 5.31
N ASP A 76 -11.32 4.76 4.24
CA ASP A 76 -12.77 4.67 4.31
C ASP A 76 -13.25 3.30 4.79
N ILE A 77 -12.60 2.22 4.34
CA ILE A 77 -12.88 0.86 4.81
C ILE A 77 -12.63 0.75 6.32
N ILE A 78 -11.47 1.18 6.80
CA ILE A 78 -11.11 1.10 8.23
C ILE A 78 -12.07 1.95 9.06
N ARG A 79 -12.41 3.15 8.58
CA ARG A 79 -13.36 4.06 9.24
C ARG A 79 -14.75 3.44 9.33
N ALA A 80 -15.24 2.84 8.24
CA ALA A 80 -16.54 2.18 8.21
C ALA A 80 -16.55 0.98 9.18
N ALA A 81 -15.58 0.07 9.09
CA ALA A 81 -15.47 -1.09 9.95
C ALA A 81 -15.37 -0.71 11.44
N THR A 82 -14.57 0.31 11.78
CA THR A 82 -14.47 0.80 13.16
C THR A 82 -15.80 1.38 13.63
N LYS A 83 -16.50 2.14 12.79
CA LYS A 83 -17.80 2.70 13.14
C LYS A 83 -18.86 1.61 13.34
N GLU A 84 -18.88 0.60 12.48
CA GLU A 84 -19.77 -0.55 12.63
C GLU A 84 -19.50 -1.30 13.94
N LEU A 85 -18.22 -1.58 14.24
CA LEU A 85 -17.82 -2.25 15.47
C LEU A 85 -18.26 -1.47 16.72
N MET A 86 -18.02 -0.16 16.74
CA MET A 86 -18.31 0.71 17.89
C MET A 86 -19.80 0.98 18.09
N ASN A 87 -20.65 0.76 17.09
CA ASN A 87 -22.08 1.04 17.15
C ASN A 87 -22.95 -0.24 17.08
N CYS A 88 -22.35 -1.42 16.95
CA CYS A 88 -23.09 -2.68 16.92
C CYS A 88 -23.47 -3.11 18.35
N GLU A 89 -24.70 -2.81 18.74
CA GLU A 89 -25.25 -3.14 20.06
C GLU A 89 -25.30 -4.67 20.29
N GLU A 90 -25.58 -5.45 19.25
CA GLU A 90 -25.63 -6.91 19.32
C GLU A 90 -24.25 -7.50 19.63
N LEU A 91 -23.20 -6.99 18.98
CA LEU A 91 -21.84 -7.40 19.29
C LEU A 91 -21.49 -7.05 20.73
N HIS A 92 -21.81 -5.84 21.17
CA HIS A 92 -21.59 -5.45 22.56
C HIS A 92 -22.32 -6.37 23.54
N ALA A 93 -23.57 -6.75 23.26
CA ALA A 93 -24.32 -7.70 24.07
C ALA A 93 -23.61 -9.08 24.15
N ILE A 94 -23.11 -9.60 23.01
CA ILE A 94 -22.32 -10.84 22.97
C ILE A 94 -21.05 -10.71 23.83
N LEU A 95 -20.31 -9.61 23.73
CA LEU A 95 -19.10 -9.39 24.52
C LEU A 95 -19.41 -9.36 26.03
N HIS A 96 -20.53 -8.77 26.44
CA HIS A 96 -20.96 -8.79 27.84
C HIS A 96 -21.31 -10.20 28.31
N LEU A 97 -22.02 -10.98 27.49
CA LEU A 97 -22.35 -12.38 27.80
C LEU A 97 -21.09 -13.24 27.94
N VAL A 98 -20.11 -13.06 27.05
CA VAL A 98 -18.81 -13.74 27.14
C VAL A 98 -18.08 -13.37 28.44
N LEU A 99 -18.06 -12.09 28.81
CA LEU A 99 -17.44 -11.63 30.06
C LEU A 99 -18.14 -12.24 31.28
N GLN A 100 -19.47 -12.26 31.31
CA GLN A 100 -20.25 -12.85 32.40
C GLN A 100 -19.99 -14.35 32.52
N ALA A 101 -20.06 -15.09 31.41
CA ALA A 101 -19.78 -16.52 31.39
C ALA A 101 -18.35 -16.82 31.85
N GLY A 102 -17.36 -16.08 31.34
CA GLY A 102 -15.96 -16.22 31.74
C GLY A 102 -15.74 -15.96 33.23
N ASN A 103 -16.39 -14.94 33.79
CA ASN A 103 -16.31 -14.62 35.22
C ASN A 103 -16.95 -15.70 36.11
N ILE A 104 -18.09 -16.26 35.70
CA ILE A 104 -18.75 -17.36 36.42
C ILE A 104 -17.86 -18.61 36.39
N MET A 105 -17.34 -18.98 35.21
CA MET A 105 -16.53 -20.18 35.05
C MET A 105 -15.19 -20.12 35.78
N ASN A 106 -14.62 -18.92 35.94
CA ASN A 106 -13.33 -18.72 36.59
C ASN A 106 -13.44 -18.14 38.02
N ALA A 107 -14.64 -18.21 38.63
CA ALA A 107 -14.86 -17.69 39.97
C ALA A 107 -13.87 -18.30 40.99
N GLY A 108 -13.24 -17.45 41.80
CA GLY A 108 -12.21 -17.85 42.78
C GLY A 108 -10.82 -18.09 42.21
N GLY A 109 -10.65 -18.06 40.88
CA GLY A 109 -9.36 -18.13 40.19
C GLY A 109 -8.82 -16.76 39.80
N TYR A 110 -7.58 -16.73 39.28
CA TYR A 110 -6.91 -15.49 38.85
C TYR A 110 -7.62 -14.76 37.70
N ALA A 111 -8.44 -15.47 36.93
CA ALA A 111 -9.20 -14.95 35.79
C ALA A 111 -10.68 -14.64 36.13
N GLY A 112 -11.08 -14.78 37.40
CA GLY A 112 -12.40 -14.35 37.88
C GLY A 112 -12.45 -12.84 38.13
N ASN A 113 -13.66 -12.27 38.16
CA ASN A 113 -13.91 -10.83 38.38
C ASN A 113 -13.19 -9.89 37.37
N ALA A 114 -13.00 -10.34 36.14
CA ALA A 114 -12.50 -9.50 35.06
C ALA A 114 -13.50 -8.38 34.72
N VAL A 115 -12.98 -7.20 34.40
CA VAL A 115 -13.75 -6.04 33.90
C VAL A 115 -13.79 -5.97 32.37
N GLY A 116 -13.05 -6.85 31.71
CA GLY A 116 -12.94 -6.94 30.25
C GLY A 116 -11.94 -8.02 29.84
N PHE A 117 -11.88 -8.31 28.55
CA PHE A 117 -10.97 -9.28 27.96
C PHE A 117 -10.48 -8.79 26.59
N LYS A 118 -9.39 -9.37 26.08
CA LYS A 118 -8.88 -9.03 24.74
C LYS A 118 -9.80 -9.61 23.67
N LEU A 119 -10.12 -8.86 22.62
CA LEU A 119 -10.98 -9.36 21.53
C LEU A 119 -10.41 -10.65 20.88
N SER A 120 -9.09 -10.81 20.85
CA SER A 120 -8.42 -12.03 20.38
C SER A 120 -8.80 -13.29 21.18
N SER A 121 -9.23 -13.15 22.44
CA SER A 121 -9.70 -14.26 23.27
C SER A 121 -11.01 -14.87 22.78
N LEU A 122 -11.78 -14.17 21.92
CA LEU A 122 -12.96 -14.74 21.28
C LEU A 122 -12.62 -15.98 20.43
N LEU A 123 -11.43 -16.01 19.82
CA LEU A 123 -10.98 -17.15 19.01
C LEU A 123 -10.80 -18.42 19.84
N SER A 124 -10.42 -18.29 21.11
CA SER A 124 -10.23 -19.40 22.04
C SER A 124 -11.52 -19.86 22.74
N LEU A 125 -12.66 -19.20 22.50
CA LEU A 125 -13.93 -19.64 23.10
C LEU A 125 -14.32 -21.05 22.64
N ALA A 126 -14.04 -21.39 21.38
CA ALA A 126 -14.32 -22.71 20.82
C ALA A 126 -13.52 -23.84 21.51
N ASP A 127 -12.37 -23.51 22.11
CA ASP A 127 -11.52 -24.46 22.82
C ASP A 127 -12.03 -24.75 24.25
N THR A 128 -12.97 -23.94 24.73
CA THR A 128 -13.57 -24.09 26.05
C THR A 128 -14.59 -25.23 26.02
N LYS A 129 -14.20 -26.40 26.51
CA LYS A 129 -15.06 -27.60 26.54
C LYS A 129 -16.19 -27.43 27.55
N ALA A 130 -17.42 -27.68 27.12
CA ALA A 130 -18.55 -27.85 28.03
C ALA A 130 -18.38 -29.15 28.85
N ASN A 131 -18.70 -29.12 30.14
CA ASN A 131 -18.93 -30.37 30.88
C ASN A 131 -20.17 -31.04 30.29
N LYS A 132 -20.03 -32.29 29.83
CA LYS A 132 -21.22 -33.10 29.52
C LYS A 132 -21.96 -33.36 30.84
N PRO A 133 -23.29 -33.22 30.87
CA PRO A 133 -24.09 -33.56 32.05
C PRO A 133 -23.93 -35.03 32.43
#